data_AF-A0A834BB84-F1
#
_entry.id   AF-A0A834BB84-F1
#
_cell.length_a   1.000
_cell.length_b   1.000
_cell.length_c   1.000
_cell.angle_alpha   90.00
_cell.angle_beta   90.00
_cell.angle_gamma   90.00
#
_symmetry.space_group_name_H-M   'P 1'
#
loop_
_entity.id
_entity.type
_entity.pdbx_description
1 polymer ?
#
loop_
_entity_poly.entity_id
_entity_poly.type
_entity_poly.pdbx_seq_one_letter_code
_entity_poly.pdbx_strand_id
1 'polypeptide(L)'
;MAQPATLNLNNEVVKMRKEVKRIRVLVIRKLVRSVGRLKSKKGTEDALLKNQRRAQRLLEEIHAMKELKPDIVTKSALGDDINFEKICKKRVPAYGEFQPP
;
A
#
# COMPACT_ATOMS: atom_id res chain seq x y z
N MET A 1 -36.74 -14.97 -14.76
CA MET A 1 -36.36 -14.27 -13.52
C MET A 1 -34.98 -14.78 -13.10
N ALA A 2 -33.89 -14.10 -13.51
CA ALA A 2 -32.54 -14.50 -13.08
C ALA A 2 -32.39 -14.14 -11.60
N GLN A 3 -32.12 -15.14 -10.75
CA GLN A 3 -31.79 -14.90 -9.34
C GLN A 3 -30.60 -13.92 -9.28
N PRO A 4 -30.61 -12.93 -8.37
CA PRO A 4 -29.44 -12.08 -8.20
C PRO A 4 -28.30 -13.01 -7.79
N ALA A 5 -27.29 -13.11 -8.66
CA ALA A 5 -26.11 -13.90 -8.39
C ALA A 5 -25.60 -13.46 -7.02
N THR A 6 -25.67 -14.35 -6.03
CA THR A 6 -25.07 -14.12 -4.73
C THR A 6 -23.58 -13.97 -5.00
N LEU A 7 -23.12 -12.72 -5.10
CA LEU A 7 -21.72 -12.40 -5.30
C LEU A 7 -21.00 -12.95 -4.08
N ASN A 8 -20.43 -14.14 -4.22
CA ASN A 8 -19.57 -14.70 -3.21
C ASN A 8 -18.35 -13.79 -3.17
N LEU A 9 -18.34 -12.91 -2.16
CA LEU A 9 -17.31 -11.89 -1.95
C LEU A 9 -15.90 -12.49 -2.06
N ASN A 10 -15.72 -13.74 -1.64
CA ASN A 10 -14.44 -14.43 -1.72
C ASN A 10 -13.98 -14.66 -3.17
N ASN A 11 -14.90 -15.00 -4.09
CA ASN A 11 -14.57 -15.20 -5.49
C ASN A 11 -14.14 -13.90 -6.16
N GLU A 12 -14.81 -12.80 -5.86
CA GLU A 12 -14.43 -11.47 -6.38
C GLU A 12 -13.08 -11.01 -5.81
N VAL A 13 -12.83 -11.23 -4.52
CA VAL A 13 -11.51 -10.98 -3.91
C VAL A 13 -10.42 -11.76 -4.64
N VAL A 14 -10.65 -13.04 -4.94
CA VAL A 14 -9.69 -13.88 -5.67
C VAL A 14 -9.44 -13.38 -7.09
N LYS A 15 -10.49 -13.02 -7.85
CA LYS A 15 -10.38 -12.47 -9.21
C LYS A 15 -9.56 -11.17 -9.24
N MET A 16 -9.75 -10.30 -8.25
CA MET A 16 -9.08 -9.00 -8.17
C MET A 16 -7.58 -9.08 -7.83
N ARG A 17 -7.08 -10.20 -7.27
CA ARG A 17 -5.66 -10.35 -6.87
C ARG A 17 -4.68 -10.03 -7.99
N LYS A 18 -4.97 -10.47 -9.22
CA LYS A 18 -4.08 -10.26 -10.38
C LYS A 18 -3.94 -8.76 -10.68
N GLU A 19 -5.07 -8.06 -10.72
CA GLU A 19 -5.09 -6.63 -11.05
C GLU A 19 -4.50 -5.79 -9.92
N VAL A 20 -4.83 -6.11 -8.65
CA VAL A 20 -4.22 -5.44 -7.48
C VAL A 20 -2.70 -5.59 -7.47
N LYS A 21 -2.18 -6.80 -7.76
CA LYS A 21 -0.73 -7.02 -7.89
C LYS A 21 -0.13 -6.17 -9.01
N ARG A 22 -0.78 -6.13 -10.18
CA ARG A 22 -0.32 -5.34 -11.34
C ARG A 22 -0.25 -3.84 -11.01
N ILE A 23 -1.34 -3.28 -10.48
CA ILE A 23 -1.43 -1.87 -10.13
C ILE A 23 -0.40 -1.51 -9.05
N ARG A 24 -0.25 -2.34 -8.01
CA ARG A 24 0.76 -2.14 -6.97
C ARG A 24 2.16 -2.00 -7.55
N VAL A 25 2.53 -2.87 -8.50
CA VAL A 25 3.84 -2.79 -9.17
C VAL A 25 3.98 -1.49 -9.96
N LEU A 26 2.95 -1.06 -10.69
CA LEU A 26 2.97 0.19 -11.45
C LEU A 26 3.14 1.42 -10.54
N VAL A 27 2.44 1.44 -9.41
CA VAL A 27 2.54 2.51 -8.41
C VAL A 27 3.95 2.52 -7.80
N ILE A 28 4.47 1.38 -7.35
CA ILE A 28 5.84 1.28 -6.82
C ILE A 28 6.85 1.82 -7.85
N ARG A 29 6.76 1.41 -9.12
CA ARG A 29 7.64 1.92 -10.18
C ARG A 29 7.54 3.43 -10.37
N LYS A 30 6.36 4.02 -10.24
CA LYS A 30 6.16 5.48 -10.30
C LYS A 30 6.81 6.20 -9.11
N LEU A 31 6.68 5.63 -7.91
CA LEU A 31 7.26 6.20 -6.69
C LEU A 31 8.80 6.08 -6.69
N VAL A 32 9.35 4.93 -7.09
CA VAL A 32 10.80 4.74 -7.23
C VAL A 32 11.40 5.75 -8.22
N ARG A 33 10.75 5.99 -9.37
CA ARG A 33 11.17 7.04 -10.31
C ARG A 33 11.11 8.44 -9.69
N SER A 34 10.09 8.72 -8.87
CA SER A 34 9.98 9.99 -8.15
C SER A 34 11.10 10.19 -7.13
N VAL A 35 11.48 9.14 -6.41
CA VAL A 35 12.65 9.13 -5.51
C VAL A 35 13.92 9.44 -6.28
N GLY A 36 14.15 8.76 -7.42
CA GLY A 36 15.32 9.01 -8.29
C GLY A 36 15.41 10.48 -8.72
N ARG A 37 14.29 11.05 -9.19
CA ARG A 37 14.22 12.48 -9.56
C ARG A 37 14.49 13.42 -8.40
N LEU A 38 14.03 13.10 -7.20
CA LEU A 38 14.29 13.94 -6.02
C LEU A 38 15.76 13.91 -5.62
N LYS A 39 16.41 12.74 -5.71
CA LYS A 39 17.83 12.56 -5.40
C LYS A 39 18.75 13.19 -6.47
N SER A 40 18.30 13.32 -7.71
CA SER A 40 19.08 13.92 -8.80
C SER A 40 18.93 15.44 -8.93
N LYS A 41 18.08 16.08 -8.11
CA LYS A 41 17.93 17.54 -8.12
C LYS A 41 19.21 18.21 -7.63
N LYS A 42 19.60 19.30 -8.29
CA LYS A 42 20.65 20.21 -7.85
C LYS A 42 20.01 21.46 -7.24
N GLY A 43 20.71 22.18 -6.37
CA GLY A 43 20.20 23.40 -5.74
C GLY A 43 20.95 23.74 -4.46
N THR A 44 20.40 24.66 -3.67
CA THR A 44 20.92 25.01 -2.35
C THR A 44 20.85 23.83 -1.38
N GLU A 45 21.73 23.82 -0.39
CA GLU A 45 21.82 22.75 0.60
C GLU A 45 20.48 22.50 1.33
N ASP A 46 19.78 23.57 1.71
CA ASP A 46 18.44 23.49 2.29
C ASP A 46 17.41 22.80 1.38
N ALA A 47 17.46 23.08 0.08
CA ALA A 47 16.56 22.45 -0.88
C ALA A 47 16.90 20.97 -1.07
N LEU A 48 18.20 20.61 -1.06
CA LEU A 48 18.66 19.23 -1.12
C LEU A 48 18.22 18.44 0.11
N LEU A 49 18.36 18.99 1.32
CA LEU A 49 17.91 18.36 2.56
C LEU A 49 16.39 18.14 2.60
N LYS A 50 15.60 19.11 2.11
CA LYS A 50 14.14 18.94 1.96
C LYS A 50 13.78 17.84 0.96
N ASN A 51 14.49 17.77 -0.17
CA ASN A 51 14.29 16.73 -1.18
C ASN A 51 14.68 15.34 -0.65
N GLN A 52 15.78 15.23 0.11
CA GLN A 52 16.22 13.98 0.72
C GLN A 52 15.20 13.46 1.74
N ARG A 53 14.68 14.33 2.61
CA ARG A 53 13.60 13.97 3.55
C ARG A 53 12.34 13.50 2.84
N ARG A 54 11.97 14.14 1.72
CA ARG A 54 10.84 13.69 0.89
C ARG A 54 11.11 12.34 0.22
N ALA A 55 12.32 12.13 -0.29
CA ALA A 55 12.73 10.86 -0.88
C ALA A 55 12.69 9.72 0.14
N GLN A 56 13.11 9.98 1.39
CA GLN A 56 13.06 9.01 2.48
C GLN A 56 11.62 8.60 2.82
N ARG A 57 10.71 9.56 2.98
CA ARG A 57 9.28 9.27 3.21
C ARG A 57 8.66 8.43 2.10
N LEU A 58 8.98 8.74 0.84
CA LEU A 58 8.51 7.93 -0.29
C LEU A 58 9.08 6.50 -0.29
N LEU A 59 10.31 6.30 0.20
CA LEU A 59 10.86 4.95 0.36
C LEU A 59 10.10 4.16 1.42
N GLU A 60 9.78 4.78 2.56
CA GLU A 60 8.97 4.17 3.61
C GLU A 60 7.58 3.76 3.10
N GLU A 61 6.91 4.63 2.33
CA GLU A 61 5.64 4.30 1.67
C GLU A 61 5.78 3.10 0.71
N ILE A 62 6.86 3.07 -0.10
CA ILE A 62 7.15 1.94 -0.99
C ILE A 62 7.32 0.64 -0.21
N HIS A 63 8.01 0.69 0.94
CA HIS A 63 8.20 -0.49 1.80
C HIS A 63 6.86 -0.98 2.35
N ALA A 64 6.03 -0.08 2.88
CA ALA A 64 4.69 -0.42 3.34
C ALA A 64 3.85 -1.06 2.23
N MET A 65 3.87 -0.48 1.02
CA MET A 65 3.13 -1.02 -0.13
C MET A 65 3.56 -2.44 -0.52
N LYS A 66 4.86 -2.77 -0.40
CA LYS A 66 5.37 -4.13 -0.71
C LYS A 66 4.81 -5.18 0.25
N GLU A 67 4.59 -4.83 1.51
CA GLU A 67 4.06 -5.73 2.54
C GLU A 67 2.53 -5.94 2.43
N LEU A 68 1.81 -5.10 1.68
CA LEU A 68 0.36 -5.21 1.53
C LEU A 68 -0.09 -6.53 0.89
N LYS A 69 -1.03 -7.22 1.53
CA LYS A 69 -1.69 -8.39 0.95
C LYS A 69 -2.80 -7.93 -0.02
N PRO A 70 -2.87 -8.46 -1.26
CA PRO A 70 -3.89 -8.06 -2.23
C PRO A 70 -5.32 -8.17 -1.70
N ASP A 71 -5.61 -9.22 -0.93
CA ASP A 71 -6.93 -9.48 -0.37
C ASP A 71 -7.37 -8.41 0.62
N ILE A 72 -6.44 -7.86 1.40
CA ILE A 72 -6.74 -6.77 2.35
C ILE A 72 -7.15 -5.54 1.55
N VAL A 73 -6.39 -5.22 0.49
CA VAL A 73 -6.69 -4.08 -0.38
C VAL A 73 -8.07 -4.22 -1.02
N THR A 74 -8.40 -5.40 -1.56
CA THR A 74 -9.72 -5.62 -2.19
C THR A 74 -10.85 -5.59 -1.16
N LYS A 75 -10.69 -6.22 0.02
CA LYS A 75 -11.72 -6.20 1.07
C LYS A 75 -11.96 -4.79 1.60
N SER A 76 -10.91 -4.01 1.82
CA SER A 76 -11.02 -2.61 2.24
C SER A 76 -11.68 -1.74 1.18
N ALA A 77 -11.39 -1.97 -0.10
CA ALA A 77 -12.02 -1.25 -1.20
C ALA A 77 -13.51 -1.58 -1.36
N LEU A 78 -13.90 -2.84 -1.15
CA LEU A 78 -15.31 -3.25 -1.23
C LEU A 78 -16.13 -2.83 0.00
N GLY A 79 -15.48 -2.55 1.13
CA GLY A 79 -16.13 -2.08 2.35
C GLY A 79 -16.22 -0.56 2.50
N ASP A 80 -15.92 0.20 1.44
CA ASP A 80 -15.83 1.68 1.41
C ASP A 80 -14.95 2.31 2.52
N ASP A 81 -14.09 1.53 3.18
CA ASP A 81 -13.13 1.99 4.20
C ASP A 81 -11.75 2.22 3.58
N ILE A 82 -11.71 3.04 2.53
CA ILE A 82 -10.48 3.36 1.79
C ILE A 82 -9.74 4.50 2.50
N ASN A 83 -8.93 4.16 3.50
CA ASN A 83 -8.01 5.10 4.13
C ASN A 83 -6.56 4.58 4.03
N PHE A 84 -5.67 5.37 3.42
CA PHE A 84 -4.24 5.04 3.26
C PHE A 84 -3.59 4.66 4.60
N GLU A 85 -3.91 5.40 5.65
CA GLU A 85 -3.37 5.16 6.99
C GLU A 85 -3.78 3.79 7.54
N LYS A 86 -5.05 3.41 7.33
CA LYS A 86 -5.57 2.10 7.76
C LYS A 86 -5.00 0.95 6.93
N ILE A 87 -4.79 1.17 5.63
CA ILE A 87 -4.36 0.13 4.69
C ILE A 87 -2.86 -0.11 4.80
N CYS A 88 -2.05 0.96 4.84
CA CYS A 88 -0.60 0.91 4.73
C CYS A 88 0.15 0.90 6.06
N LYS A 89 -0.47 1.26 7.20
CA LYS A 89 0.23 1.16 8.49
C LYS A 89 0.36 -0.30 8.91
N LYS A 90 1.55 -0.64 9.43
CA LYS A 90 1.82 -1.93 10.06
C LYS A 90 0.85 -2.09 11.22
N ARG A 91 0.02 -3.14 11.21
CA ARG A 91 -0.70 -3.53 12.44
C ARG A 91 0.35 -3.91 13.46
N VAL A 92 0.50 -3.11 14.50
CA VAL A 92 1.21 -3.55 15.70
C VAL A 92 0.36 -4.70 16.25
N PRO A 93 0.86 -5.94 16.31
CA PRO A 93 0.15 -6.98 17.03
C PRO A 93 -0.01 -6.49 18.46
N ALA A 94 -1.25 -6.44 18.96
CA ALA A 94 -1.50 -6.12 20.35
C ALA A 94 -0.68 -7.11 21.19
N TYR A 95 0.25 -6.60 21.97
CA TYR A 95 0.95 -7.39 22.99
C TYR A 95 -0.10 -7.87 24.00
N GLY A 96 -0.69 -9.05 23.76
CA GLY A 96 -1.81 -9.54 24.56
C GLY A 96 -2.12 -11.04 24.44
N GLU A 97 -1.43 -11.80 23.58
CA GLU A 97 -1.61 -13.26 23.47
C GLU A 97 -0.34 -14.05 23.80
N PHE A 98 0.47 -13.55 24.74
CA PHE A 98 1.49 -14.38 25.38
C PHE A 98 1.11 -14.58 26.83
N GLN A 99 0.32 -15.62 27.08
CA GLN A 99 0.14 -16.15 28.43
C GLN A 99 1.22 -17.24 28.59
N PRO A 100 2.31 -16.97 29.32
CA PRO A 100 3.32 -17.99 29.57
C PRO A 100 2.74 -19.12 30.45
N PRO A 101 3.32 -20.33 30.37
CA PRO A 101 2.80 -21.55 31.01
C PRO A 101 2.74 -21.46 32.53
#